data_AF-A0A955HZ77-F1
#
_entry.id   AF-A0A955HZ77-F1
#
_cell.length_a   1.000
_cell.length_b   1.000
_cell.length_c   1.000
_cell.angle_alpha   90.00
_cell.angle_beta   90.00
_cell.angle_gamma   90.00
#
_symmetry.space_group_name_H-M   'P 1'
#
loop_
_entity.id
_entity.type
_entity.pdbx_description
1 polymer ?
#
loop_
_entity_poly.entity_id
_entity_poly.type
_entity_poly.pdbx_seq_one_letter_code
_entity_poly.pdbx_strand_id
1 'polypeptide(L)'
;LKKIDPIVLLEGLDRFSLKSRDSWKISGFGPFDSINLPLNNWILKRITAEVRRIIAAQLSDDMEISNLEERKVFSQINSLLTEDLFESAVLKMGYKSVIDFYRKFDDLSTPAVKEMLLMQSIISAYVFHLNEITPRGMVELSRALILQAIDQYWMEHLDAMGNLREGIGMRSLAQKDPLVEYKNEGYLLFERMLAQIDEAVTSRFFKVKVVRREQSPLEEAQAIHQEISSFEPEQSQAPLTNMDPRPGGTVNREPVVRREAKIGRNDPCPCGSGHKYKKCHLDKDPQTTEEKAAFKLYAEDFKAWQKKYLK
;
A
#
# COMPACT_ATOMS: atom_id res chain seq x y z
N LEU A 1 -22.99 3.42 5.62
CA LEU A 1 -23.21 2.18 4.84
C LEU A 1 -24.50 2.23 4.04
N LYS A 2 -25.70 2.42 4.63
CA LYS A 2 -26.97 2.58 3.84
C LYS A 2 -27.01 3.72 2.81
N LYS A 3 -26.04 4.64 2.84
CA LYS A 3 -25.89 5.77 1.89
C LYS A 3 -24.78 5.55 0.85
N ILE A 4 -24.10 4.40 0.92
CA ILE A 4 -23.13 4.00 -0.09
C ILE A 4 -23.93 3.44 -1.25
N ASP A 5 -23.63 3.91 -2.44
CA ASP A 5 -24.14 3.37 -3.70
C ASP A 5 -23.03 2.56 -4.35
N PRO A 6 -23.05 1.22 -4.25
CA PRO A 6 -22.01 0.36 -4.79
C PRO A 6 -21.89 0.49 -6.32
N ILE A 7 -23.00 0.75 -7.01
CA ILE A 7 -22.99 0.82 -8.48
C ILE A 7 -22.23 2.07 -8.91
N VAL A 8 -22.62 3.24 -8.37
CA VAL A 8 -21.94 4.52 -8.66
C VAL A 8 -20.47 4.47 -8.28
N LEU A 9 -20.15 3.85 -7.14
CA LEU A 9 -18.78 3.67 -6.69
C LEU A 9 -17.97 2.81 -7.67
N LEU A 10 -18.49 1.65 -8.06
CA LEU A 10 -17.80 0.74 -8.98
C LEU A 10 -17.59 1.40 -10.36
N GLU A 11 -18.58 2.12 -10.88
CA GLU A 11 -18.44 2.88 -12.13
C GLU A 11 -17.34 3.95 -12.03
N GLY A 12 -17.26 4.65 -10.90
CA GLY A 12 -16.21 5.63 -10.63
C GLY A 12 -14.83 4.98 -10.54
N LEU A 13 -14.72 3.83 -9.89
CA LEU A 13 -13.47 3.04 -9.83
C LEU A 13 -13.06 2.52 -11.21
N ASP A 14 -14.00 2.11 -12.05
CA ASP A 14 -13.68 1.61 -13.39
C ASP A 14 -13.09 2.75 -14.26
N ARG A 15 -13.61 3.99 -14.11
CA ARG A 15 -13.08 5.21 -14.75
C ARG A 15 -11.80 5.76 -14.12
N PHE A 16 -11.50 5.40 -12.87
CA PHE A 16 -10.35 5.91 -12.13
C PHE A 16 -9.00 5.56 -12.79
N SER A 17 -8.11 6.54 -12.86
CA SER A 17 -6.75 6.41 -13.36
C SER A 17 -5.78 7.29 -12.58
N LEU A 18 -4.66 6.71 -12.12
CA LEU A 18 -3.58 7.46 -11.48
C LEU A 18 -2.99 8.55 -12.39
N LYS A 19 -3.11 8.41 -13.72
CA LYS A 19 -2.59 9.38 -14.70
C LYS A 19 -3.47 10.62 -14.85
N SER A 20 -4.76 10.52 -14.53
CA SER A 20 -5.78 11.55 -14.79
C SER A 20 -6.31 12.06 -13.44
N ARG A 21 -5.90 13.27 -13.05
CA ARG A 21 -6.26 13.87 -11.75
C ARG A 21 -7.75 14.15 -11.62
N ASP A 22 -8.42 14.44 -12.72
CA ASP A 22 -9.86 14.61 -12.82
C ASP A 22 -10.63 13.34 -12.42
N SER A 23 -10.04 12.16 -12.63
CA SER A 23 -10.65 10.88 -12.24
C SER A 23 -10.49 10.54 -10.75
N TRP A 24 -9.74 11.32 -9.97
CA TRP A 24 -9.42 11.00 -8.57
C TRP A 24 -10.61 11.16 -7.62
N LYS A 25 -11.59 11.99 -7.97
CA LYS A 25 -12.81 12.15 -7.19
C LYS A 25 -13.82 11.10 -7.60
N ILE A 26 -14.05 10.15 -6.71
CA ILE A 26 -15.04 9.09 -6.88
C ILE A 26 -16.22 9.37 -5.95
N SER A 27 -17.43 9.32 -6.50
CA SER A 27 -18.67 9.45 -5.75
C SER A 27 -19.20 8.08 -5.34
N GLY A 28 -20.22 8.05 -4.48
CA GLY A 28 -20.91 6.81 -4.10
C GLY A 28 -20.45 6.24 -2.77
N PHE A 29 -19.46 6.84 -2.12
CA PHE A 29 -19.18 6.57 -0.71
C PHE A 29 -20.13 7.32 0.23
N GLY A 30 -20.88 8.30 -0.28
CA GLY A 30 -21.85 9.07 0.49
C GLY A 30 -21.13 9.98 1.48
N PRO A 31 -21.31 9.82 2.81
CA PRO A 31 -20.62 10.67 3.79
C PRO A 31 -19.09 10.52 3.81
N PHE A 32 -18.52 9.57 3.05
CA PHE A 32 -17.08 9.35 2.97
C PHE A 32 -16.47 9.78 1.62
N ASP A 33 -17.18 10.54 0.79
CA ASP A 33 -16.63 10.99 -0.50
C ASP A 33 -15.36 11.87 -0.34
N SER A 34 -15.18 12.54 0.80
CA SER A 34 -13.97 13.31 1.15
C SER A 34 -12.76 12.44 1.55
N ILE A 35 -12.96 11.14 1.71
CA ILE A 35 -11.96 10.15 2.17
C ILE A 35 -11.22 9.47 1.00
N ASN A 36 -11.62 9.76 -0.24
CA ASN A 36 -11.12 9.13 -1.47
C ASN A 36 -9.80 9.72 -1.94
N LEU A 37 -8.72 9.26 -1.32
CA LEU A 37 -7.36 9.55 -1.76
C LEU A 37 -6.99 8.69 -2.98
N PRO A 38 -6.15 9.17 -3.90
CA PRO A 38 -5.84 8.45 -5.15
C PRO A 38 -5.23 7.06 -4.92
N LEU A 39 -4.31 6.93 -3.96
CA LEU A 39 -3.71 5.62 -3.64
C LEU A 39 -4.74 4.66 -3.04
N ASN A 40 -5.62 5.16 -2.19
CA ASN A 40 -6.70 4.37 -1.60
C ASN A 40 -7.69 3.90 -2.68
N ASN A 41 -8.06 4.77 -3.62
CA ASN A 41 -8.89 4.41 -4.78
C ASN A 41 -8.23 3.37 -5.67
N TRP A 42 -6.91 3.47 -5.88
CA TRP A 42 -6.16 2.47 -6.62
C TRP A 42 -6.22 1.10 -5.93
N ILE A 43 -5.98 1.06 -4.62
CA ILE A 43 -6.07 -0.17 -3.82
C ILE A 43 -7.49 -0.74 -3.88
N LEU A 44 -8.52 0.08 -3.66
CA LEU A 44 -9.90 -0.38 -3.73
C LEU A 44 -10.25 -0.93 -5.12
N LYS A 45 -9.81 -0.27 -6.20
CA LYS A 45 -9.98 -0.76 -7.58
C LYS A 45 -9.33 -2.14 -7.78
N ARG A 46 -8.17 -2.39 -7.17
CA ARG A 46 -7.51 -3.71 -7.21
C ARG A 46 -8.27 -4.76 -6.41
N ILE A 47 -8.74 -4.40 -5.21
CA ILE A 47 -9.55 -5.29 -4.37
C ILE A 47 -10.86 -5.67 -5.08
N THR A 48 -11.58 -4.71 -5.67
CA THR A 48 -12.83 -5.02 -6.38
C THR A 48 -12.58 -5.85 -7.64
N ALA A 49 -11.49 -5.59 -8.37
CA ALA A 49 -11.08 -6.42 -9.50
C ALA A 49 -10.71 -7.86 -9.07
N GLU A 50 -10.05 -8.03 -7.92
CA GLU A 50 -9.75 -9.33 -7.32
C GLU A 50 -11.03 -10.12 -7.05
N VAL A 51 -11.99 -9.48 -6.38
CA VAL A 51 -13.28 -10.11 -6.05
C VAL A 51 -14.04 -10.48 -7.33
N ARG A 52 -14.06 -9.61 -8.35
CA ARG A 52 -14.68 -9.93 -9.66
C ARG A 52 -14.01 -11.13 -10.30
N ARG A 53 -12.67 -11.22 -10.23
CA ARG A 53 -11.92 -12.36 -10.79
C ARG A 53 -12.21 -13.66 -10.06
N ILE A 54 -12.27 -13.63 -8.73
CA ILE A 54 -12.64 -14.79 -7.90
C ILE A 54 -14.04 -15.28 -8.29
N ILE A 55 -15.00 -14.37 -8.43
CA ILE A 55 -16.38 -14.69 -8.82
C ILE A 55 -16.41 -15.26 -10.25
N ALA A 56 -15.76 -14.58 -11.20
CA ALA A 56 -15.67 -15.02 -12.59
C ALA A 56 -15.00 -16.40 -12.75
N ALA A 57 -13.98 -16.71 -11.95
CA ALA A 57 -13.28 -17.99 -12.00
C ALA A 57 -14.09 -19.16 -11.45
N GLN A 58 -15.19 -18.89 -10.74
CA GLN A 58 -16.06 -19.91 -10.14
C GLN A 58 -17.46 -19.94 -10.78
N LEU A 59 -17.71 -19.08 -11.77
CA LEU A 59 -18.83 -19.21 -12.69
C LEU A 59 -18.44 -20.27 -13.74
N SER A 60 -19.12 -21.42 -13.75
CA SER A 60 -18.97 -22.42 -14.81
C SER A 60 -19.65 -21.96 -16.11
N ASP A 61 -19.29 -22.61 -17.22
CA ASP A 61 -19.78 -22.31 -18.59
C ASP A 61 -21.32 -22.36 -18.76
N ASP A 62 -22.04 -22.89 -17.78
CA ASP A 62 -23.49 -23.03 -17.71
C ASP A 62 -24.21 -21.92 -16.90
N MET A 63 -23.48 -20.88 -16.45
CA MET A 63 -24.02 -19.75 -15.67
C MET A 63 -24.65 -20.15 -14.32
N GLU A 64 -24.30 -21.32 -13.79
CA GLU A 64 -24.68 -21.74 -12.44
C GLU A 64 -23.42 -21.79 -11.55
N ILE A 65 -23.57 -21.48 -10.26
CA ILE A 65 -22.50 -21.71 -9.28
C ILE A 65 -22.99 -22.87 -8.43
N SER A 66 -22.27 -23.99 -8.40
CA SER A 66 -22.63 -25.09 -7.50
C SER A 66 -22.43 -24.65 -6.03
N ASN A 67 -23.21 -25.21 -5.10
CA ASN A 67 -23.05 -24.94 -3.67
C ASN A 67 -21.61 -25.14 -3.14
N LEU A 68 -20.79 -25.95 -3.82
CA LEU A 68 -19.38 -26.16 -3.49
C LEU A 68 -18.48 -25.04 -4.01
N GLU A 69 -18.76 -24.49 -5.19
CA GLU A 69 -18.04 -23.35 -5.78
C GLU A 69 -18.39 -22.04 -5.06
N GLU A 70 -19.64 -21.88 -4.61
CA GLU A 70 -20.05 -20.74 -3.79
C GLU A 70 -19.25 -20.66 -2.48
N ARG A 71 -19.02 -21.80 -1.83
CA ARG A 71 -18.18 -21.89 -0.63
C ARG A 71 -16.71 -21.56 -0.93
N LYS A 72 -16.20 -21.88 -2.12
CA LYS A 72 -14.83 -21.54 -2.52
C LYS A 72 -14.67 -20.06 -2.80
N VAL A 73 -15.57 -19.46 -3.59
CA VAL A 73 -15.65 -17.99 -3.82
C VAL A 73 -15.59 -17.28 -2.48
N PHE A 74 -16.48 -17.72 -1.60
CA PHE A 74 -16.64 -17.11 -0.31
C PHE A 74 -15.38 -17.26 0.55
N SER A 75 -14.81 -18.47 0.65
CA SER A 75 -13.56 -18.72 1.39
C SER A 75 -12.39 -17.87 0.87
N GLN A 76 -12.29 -17.68 -0.45
CA GLN A 76 -11.25 -16.86 -1.06
C GLN A 76 -11.46 -15.37 -0.73
N ILE A 77 -12.70 -14.86 -0.81
CA ILE A 77 -13.03 -13.48 -0.43
C ILE A 77 -12.74 -13.25 1.06
N ASN A 78 -13.12 -14.18 1.92
CA ASN A 78 -12.82 -14.08 3.34
C ASN A 78 -11.32 -14.10 3.65
N SER A 79 -10.52 -14.79 2.84
CA SER A 79 -9.05 -14.79 3.02
C SER A 79 -8.40 -13.42 2.77
N LEU A 80 -9.11 -12.51 2.06
CA LEU A 80 -8.68 -11.13 1.88
C LEU A 80 -8.88 -10.30 3.15
N LEU A 81 -9.88 -10.63 3.96
CA LEU A 81 -10.27 -9.89 5.16
C LEU A 81 -9.76 -10.59 6.43
N THR A 82 -9.65 -9.84 7.52
CA THR A 82 -9.55 -10.45 8.86
C THR A 82 -10.94 -10.82 9.35
N GLU A 83 -11.07 -11.89 10.15
CA GLU A 83 -12.37 -12.34 10.70
C GLU A 83 -13.11 -11.19 11.42
N ASP A 84 -12.43 -10.45 12.29
CA ASP A 84 -12.95 -9.27 13.01
C ASP A 84 -13.57 -8.22 12.07
N LEU A 85 -12.90 -7.99 10.94
CA LEU A 85 -13.26 -6.95 9.98
C LEU A 85 -14.49 -7.36 9.18
N PHE A 86 -14.53 -8.62 8.75
CA PHE A 86 -15.67 -9.16 8.03
C PHE A 86 -16.92 -9.18 8.91
N GLU A 87 -16.78 -9.64 10.17
CA GLU A 87 -17.89 -9.62 11.13
C GLU A 87 -18.41 -8.19 11.35
N SER A 88 -17.53 -7.23 11.59
CA SER A 88 -17.89 -5.83 11.78
C SER A 88 -18.61 -5.24 10.55
N ALA A 89 -18.13 -5.56 9.35
CA ALA A 89 -18.73 -5.12 8.09
C ALA A 89 -20.15 -5.66 7.92
N VAL A 90 -20.34 -6.96 8.17
CA VAL A 90 -21.62 -7.66 8.03
C VAL A 90 -22.65 -7.15 9.05
N LEU A 91 -22.26 -6.98 10.31
CA LEU A 91 -23.15 -6.43 11.35
C LEU A 91 -23.61 -5.02 10.98
N LYS A 92 -22.72 -4.17 10.47
CA LYS A 92 -23.06 -2.81 10.06
C LYS A 92 -23.91 -2.74 8.78
N MET A 93 -23.89 -3.77 7.94
CA MET A 93 -24.86 -3.91 6.83
C MET A 93 -26.27 -4.25 7.32
N GLY A 94 -26.45 -4.60 8.60
CA GLY A 94 -27.74 -4.88 9.23
C GLY A 94 -28.06 -6.37 9.37
N TYR A 95 -27.07 -7.25 9.17
CA TYR A 95 -27.18 -8.67 9.45
C TYR A 95 -26.97 -8.94 10.94
N LYS A 96 -27.62 -9.99 11.47
CA LYS A 96 -27.52 -10.33 12.90
C LYS A 96 -26.19 -10.99 13.27
N SER A 97 -25.59 -11.70 12.32
CA SER A 97 -24.32 -12.40 12.46
C SER A 97 -23.78 -12.75 11.08
N VAL A 98 -22.53 -13.18 11.03
CA VAL A 98 -21.90 -13.77 9.84
C VAL A 98 -22.71 -14.97 9.35
N ILE A 99 -23.28 -15.76 10.26
CA ILE A 99 -24.17 -16.90 9.93
C ILE A 99 -25.48 -16.43 9.28
N ASP A 100 -26.10 -15.35 9.77
CA ASP A 100 -27.30 -14.79 9.12
C ASP A 100 -27.01 -14.25 7.72
N PHE A 101 -25.82 -13.68 7.52
CA PHE A 101 -25.34 -13.28 6.20
C PHE A 101 -25.19 -14.47 5.25
N TYR A 102 -24.56 -15.57 5.70
CA TYR A 102 -24.42 -16.78 4.89
C TYR A 102 -25.75 -17.35 4.45
N ARG A 103 -26.67 -17.53 5.39
CA ARG A 103 -27.98 -18.10 5.07
C ARG A 103 -28.68 -17.25 4.00
N LYS A 104 -28.67 -15.93 4.15
CA LYS A 104 -29.28 -15.02 3.18
C LYS A 104 -28.54 -15.02 1.84
N PHE A 105 -27.22 -15.21 1.84
CA PHE A 105 -26.43 -15.33 0.62
C PHE A 105 -26.78 -16.62 -0.14
N ASP A 106 -26.86 -17.76 0.56
CA ASP A 106 -27.24 -19.06 0.00
C ASP A 106 -28.67 -19.02 -0.58
N ASP A 107 -29.59 -18.29 0.08
CA ASP A 107 -30.98 -18.12 -0.37
C ASP A 107 -31.13 -17.26 -1.65
N LEU A 108 -30.07 -16.56 -2.11
CA LEU A 108 -30.14 -15.74 -3.32
C LEU A 108 -30.20 -16.61 -4.58
N SER A 109 -31.08 -16.25 -5.51
CA SER A 109 -31.34 -17.08 -6.70
C SER A 109 -30.45 -16.77 -7.90
N THR A 110 -29.83 -15.58 -7.98
CA THR A 110 -29.08 -15.17 -9.18
C THR A 110 -27.61 -14.87 -8.87
N PRO A 111 -26.66 -15.31 -9.72
CA PRO A 111 -25.25 -15.02 -9.55
C PRO A 111 -24.94 -13.52 -9.47
N ALA A 112 -25.63 -12.69 -10.26
CA ALA A 112 -25.47 -11.24 -10.25
C ALA A 112 -25.83 -10.60 -8.90
N VAL A 113 -26.86 -11.09 -8.21
CA VAL A 113 -27.23 -10.57 -6.89
C VAL A 113 -26.27 -11.06 -5.82
N LYS A 114 -25.77 -12.31 -5.93
CA LYS A 114 -24.70 -12.84 -5.08
C LYS A 114 -23.41 -12.02 -5.22
N GLU A 115 -22.99 -11.74 -6.45
CA GLU A 115 -21.85 -10.89 -6.74
C GLU A 115 -22.02 -9.50 -6.11
N MET A 116 -23.17 -8.86 -6.33
CA MET A 116 -23.44 -7.54 -5.76
C MET A 116 -23.39 -7.54 -4.23
N LEU A 117 -23.91 -8.59 -3.58
CA LEU A 117 -23.86 -8.71 -2.12
C LEU A 117 -22.41 -8.88 -1.61
N LEU A 118 -21.59 -9.66 -2.29
CA LEU A 118 -20.17 -9.82 -1.97
C LEU A 118 -19.37 -8.53 -2.20
N MET A 119 -19.67 -7.80 -3.28
CA MET A 119 -19.09 -6.48 -3.51
C MET A 119 -19.45 -5.50 -2.39
N GLN A 120 -20.72 -5.51 -1.97
CA GLN A 120 -21.19 -4.68 -0.87
C GLN A 120 -20.50 -5.02 0.46
N SER A 121 -20.27 -6.30 0.75
CA SER A 121 -19.57 -6.70 1.98
C SER A 121 -18.11 -6.23 1.98
N ILE A 122 -17.44 -6.31 0.84
CA ILE A 122 -16.06 -5.84 0.67
C ILE A 122 -15.96 -4.32 0.75
N ILE A 123 -16.87 -3.58 0.10
CA ILE A 123 -16.92 -2.11 0.22
C ILE A 123 -17.22 -1.70 1.67
N SER A 124 -18.12 -2.42 2.35
CA SER A 124 -18.41 -2.20 3.76
C SER A 124 -17.17 -2.41 4.64
N ALA A 125 -16.44 -3.50 4.43
CA ALA A 125 -15.19 -3.81 5.12
C ALA A 125 -14.11 -2.76 4.84
N TYR A 126 -13.98 -2.32 3.59
CA TYR A 126 -13.09 -1.23 3.20
C TYR A 126 -13.38 0.07 3.94
N VAL A 127 -14.64 0.49 3.97
CA VAL A 127 -15.04 1.69 4.72
C VAL A 127 -14.81 1.50 6.22
N PHE A 128 -15.04 0.31 6.77
CA PHE A 128 -14.75 0.06 8.18
C PHE A 128 -13.25 0.16 8.48
N HIS A 129 -12.41 -0.46 7.65
CA HIS A 129 -10.96 -0.41 7.79
C HIS A 129 -10.40 1.02 7.68
N LEU A 130 -10.95 1.82 6.74
CA LEU A 130 -10.65 3.25 6.64
C LEU A 130 -11.02 4.02 7.91
N ASN A 131 -12.02 3.56 8.66
CA ASN A 131 -12.46 4.23 9.88
C ASN A 131 -11.66 3.83 11.13
N GLU A 132 -11.14 2.61 11.17
CA GLU A 132 -10.29 2.14 12.28
C GLU A 132 -8.93 2.84 12.28
N ILE A 133 -8.44 3.19 11.09
CA ILE A 133 -7.13 3.80 10.91
C ILE A 133 -7.28 5.31 10.77
N THR A 134 -6.39 6.06 11.43
CA THR A 134 -6.39 7.51 11.30
C THR A 134 -6.14 7.95 9.83
N PRO A 135 -6.71 9.07 9.38
CA PRO A 135 -6.45 9.65 8.05
C PRO A 135 -4.98 9.58 7.61
N ARG A 136 -4.09 10.03 8.50
CA ARG A 136 -2.65 10.08 8.26
C ARG A 136 -2.06 8.68 8.17
N GLY A 137 -2.43 7.82 9.11
CA GLY A 137 -2.00 6.43 9.12
C GLY A 137 -2.43 5.68 7.86
N MET A 138 -3.60 6.00 7.29
CA MET A 138 -4.07 5.37 6.05
C MET A 138 -3.24 5.80 4.84
N VAL A 139 -2.89 7.09 4.73
CA VAL A 139 -1.98 7.57 3.67
C VAL A 139 -0.62 6.88 3.76
N GLU A 140 -0.05 6.83 4.97
CA GLU A 140 1.25 6.22 5.23
C GLU A 140 1.20 4.71 4.97
N LEU A 141 0.12 4.02 5.37
CA LEU A 141 -0.12 2.61 5.10
C LEU A 141 -0.17 2.32 3.60
N SER A 142 -1.04 3.01 2.85
CA SER A 142 -1.19 2.79 1.42
C SER A 142 0.11 3.04 0.66
N ARG A 143 0.83 4.12 1.03
CA ARG A 143 2.15 4.42 0.44
C ARG A 143 3.18 3.34 0.77
N ALA A 144 3.27 2.93 2.03
CA ALA A 144 4.24 1.93 2.47
C ALA A 144 3.98 0.56 1.81
N LEU A 145 2.73 0.13 1.75
CA LEU A 145 2.35 -1.14 1.11
C LEU A 145 2.71 -1.17 -0.37
N ILE A 146 2.35 -0.12 -1.11
CA ILE A 146 2.60 -0.04 -2.56
C ILE A 146 4.12 0.03 -2.83
N LEU A 147 4.85 0.88 -2.12
CA LEU A 147 6.30 1.01 -2.32
C LEU A 147 7.04 -0.27 -1.97
N GLN A 148 6.72 -0.90 -0.84
CA GLN A 148 7.35 -2.16 -0.45
C GLN A 148 7.09 -3.27 -1.48
N ALA A 149 5.87 -3.35 -2.02
CA ALA A 149 5.53 -4.33 -3.06
C ALA A 149 6.31 -4.05 -4.35
N ILE A 150 6.35 -2.81 -4.81
CA ILE A 150 7.12 -2.43 -6.01
C ILE A 150 8.60 -2.75 -5.83
N ASP A 151 9.20 -2.35 -4.71
CA ASP A 151 10.64 -2.56 -4.47
C ASP A 151 10.99 -4.04 -4.48
N GLN A 152 10.18 -4.89 -3.83
CA GLN A 152 10.41 -6.33 -3.79
C GLN A 152 10.35 -6.96 -5.19
N TYR A 153 9.23 -6.77 -5.90
CA TYR A 153 9.01 -7.46 -7.17
C TYR A 153 9.81 -6.84 -8.33
N TRP A 154 10.18 -5.57 -8.24
CA TRP A 154 11.09 -4.96 -9.20
C TRP A 154 12.47 -5.60 -9.16
N MET A 155 13.02 -5.84 -7.95
CA MET A 155 14.30 -6.53 -7.81
C MET A 155 14.24 -7.96 -8.36
N GLU A 156 13.19 -8.72 -8.02
CA GLU A 156 12.95 -10.06 -8.58
C GLU A 156 12.84 -10.03 -10.12
N HIS A 157 12.17 -9.02 -10.67
CA HIS A 157 12.05 -8.83 -12.12
C HIS A 157 13.40 -8.55 -12.77
N LEU A 158 14.25 -7.72 -12.18
CA LEU A 158 15.60 -7.45 -12.70
C LEU A 158 16.45 -8.71 -12.74
N ASP A 159 16.39 -9.54 -11.70
CA ASP A 159 17.09 -10.83 -11.65
C ASP A 159 16.55 -11.78 -12.73
N ALA A 160 15.22 -11.87 -12.88
CA ALA A 160 14.58 -12.67 -13.92
C ALA A 160 14.98 -12.21 -15.34
N MET A 161 15.07 -10.90 -15.56
CA MET A 161 15.52 -10.32 -16.84
C MET A 161 17.01 -10.57 -17.10
N GLY A 162 17.84 -10.60 -16.05
CA GLY A 162 19.24 -11.03 -16.12
C GLY A 162 19.37 -12.48 -16.59
N ASN A 163 18.66 -13.39 -15.92
CA ASN A 163 18.62 -14.81 -16.28
C ASN A 163 18.09 -15.04 -17.71
N LEU A 164 17.03 -14.32 -18.09
CA LEU A 164 16.46 -14.39 -19.44
C LEU A 164 17.48 -13.95 -20.50
N ARG A 165 18.24 -12.88 -20.23
CA ARG A 165 19.26 -12.38 -21.15
C ARG A 165 20.40 -13.38 -21.35
N GLU A 166 20.83 -14.07 -20.30
CA GLU A 166 21.86 -15.11 -20.40
C GLU A 166 21.35 -16.35 -21.14
N GLY A 167 20.09 -16.74 -20.91
CA GLY A 167 19.47 -17.91 -21.54
C GLY A 167 19.06 -17.73 -23.01
N ILE A 168 18.86 -16.49 -23.48
CA ILE A 168 18.36 -16.22 -24.84
C ILE A 168 19.33 -16.68 -25.94
N GLY A 169 20.63 -16.72 -25.65
CA GLY A 169 21.66 -17.14 -26.59
C GLY A 169 21.45 -18.57 -27.10
N MET A 170 20.93 -19.46 -26.24
CA MET A 170 20.65 -20.86 -26.60
C MET A 170 19.43 -21.01 -27.53
N ARG A 171 18.58 -19.98 -27.67
CA ARG A 171 17.38 -20.02 -28.53
C ARG A 171 17.65 -19.70 -29.99
N SER A 172 18.81 -19.14 -30.30
CA SER A 172 19.29 -18.98 -31.68
C SER A 172 19.35 -20.31 -32.44
N LEU A 173 19.48 -21.44 -31.73
CA LEU A 173 19.45 -22.79 -32.28
C LEU A 173 18.06 -23.22 -32.78
N ALA A 174 16.98 -22.58 -32.32
CA ALA A 174 15.61 -22.91 -32.68
C ALA A 174 15.07 -22.10 -33.89
N GLN A 175 15.94 -21.43 -34.64
CA GLN A 175 15.60 -20.56 -35.80
C GLN A 175 14.62 -19.41 -35.49
N LYS A 176 14.41 -19.10 -34.21
CA LYS A 176 13.66 -17.92 -33.78
C LYS A 176 14.60 -16.75 -33.54
N ASP A 177 14.13 -15.54 -33.84
CA ASP A 177 14.89 -14.31 -33.57
C ASP A 177 15.04 -14.11 -32.04
N PRO A 178 16.27 -14.19 -31.48
CA PRO A 178 16.49 -14.06 -30.04
C PRO A 178 16.00 -12.73 -29.47
N LEU A 179 16.06 -11.65 -30.26
CA LEU A 179 15.62 -10.32 -29.80
C LEU A 179 14.10 -10.27 -29.65
N VAL A 180 13.37 -10.90 -30.57
CA VAL A 180 11.91 -10.98 -30.52
C VAL A 180 11.46 -11.81 -29.33
N GLU A 181 12.08 -12.97 -29.12
CA GLU A 181 11.78 -13.83 -27.97
C GLU A 181 12.10 -13.14 -26.64
N TYR A 182 13.24 -12.42 -26.55
CA TYR A 182 13.58 -11.64 -25.36
C TYR A 182 12.52 -10.58 -25.03
N LYS A 183 12.02 -9.86 -26.04
CA LYS A 183 10.97 -8.85 -25.86
C LYS A 183 9.65 -9.48 -25.41
N ASN A 184 9.25 -10.58 -26.05
CA ASN A 184 8.00 -11.26 -25.73
C ASN A 184 8.03 -11.82 -24.30
N GLU A 185 9.09 -12.54 -23.94
CA GLU A 185 9.21 -13.10 -22.59
C GLU A 185 9.44 -12.02 -21.53
N GLY A 186 10.23 -10.99 -21.84
CA GLY A 186 10.42 -9.86 -20.95
C GLY A 186 9.11 -9.12 -20.65
N TYR A 187 8.24 -8.98 -21.66
CA TYR A 187 6.90 -8.43 -21.47
C TYR A 187 6.03 -9.31 -20.57
N LEU A 188 6.03 -10.63 -20.76
CA LEU A 188 5.30 -11.57 -19.89
C LEU A 188 5.81 -11.54 -18.44
N LEU A 189 7.13 -11.42 -18.24
CA LEU A 189 7.73 -11.25 -16.92
C LEU A 189 7.30 -9.93 -16.27
N PHE A 190 7.20 -8.86 -17.06
CA PHE A 190 6.74 -7.56 -16.58
C PHE A 190 5.26 -7.58 -16.19
N GLU A 191 4.38 -8.18 -17.00
CA GLU A 191 2.97 -8.34 -16.64
C GLU A 191 2.79 -9.17 -15.37
N ARG A 192 3.56 -10.26 -15.24
CA ARG A 192 3.57 -11.08 -14.02
C ARG A 192 4.00 -10.27 -12.79
N MET A 193 5.06 -9.48 -12.91
CA MET A 193 5.52 -8.60 -11.83
C MET A 193 4.43 -7.62 -11.39
N LEU A 194 3.73 -6.98 -12.33
CA LEU A 194 2.61 -6.09 -12.02
C LEU A 194 1.48 -6.82 -11.29
N ALA A 195 1.14 -8.04 -11.72
CA ALA A 195 0.12 -8.85 -11.06
C ALA A 195 0.54 -9.25 -9.63
N GLN A 196 1.81 -9.58 -9.41
CA GLN A 196 2.34 -9.89 -8.07
C GLN A 196 2.31 -8.67 -7.14
N ILE A 197 2.61 -7.47 -7.67
CA ILE A 197 2.47 -6.22 -6.91
C ILE A 197 1.01 -6.00 -6.51
N ASP A 198 0.07 -6.15 -7.45
CA ASP A 198 -1.35 -6.01 -7.19
C ASP A 198 -1.80 -7.00 -6.08
N GLU A 199 -1.43 -8.28 -6.20
CA GLU A 199 -1.75 -9.34 -5.22
C GLU A 199 -1.14 -9.07 -3.82
N ALA A 200 0.12 -8.64 -3.76
CA ALA A 200 0.78 -8.36 -2.49
C ALA A 200 0.17 -7.16 -1.77
N VAL A 201 -0.33 -6.16 -2.51
CA VAL A 201 -1.04 -5.03 -1.91
C VAL A 201 -2.43 -5.45 -1.43
N THR A 202 -3.23 -6.12 -2.28
CA THR A 202 -4.61 -6.51 -1.93
C THR A 202 -4.67 -7.51 -0.78
N SER A 203 -3.76 -8.50 -0.76
CA SER A 203 -3.73 -9.54 0.27
C SER A 203 -3.28 -9.05 1.65
N ARG A 204 -2.51 -7.94 1.70
CA ARG A 204 -1.99 -7.35 2.94
C ARG A 204 -2.84 -6.19 3.45
N PHE A 205 -3.51 -5.44 2.57
CA PHE A 205 -4.18 -4.18 2.91
C PHE A 205 -5.04 -4.29 4.18
N PHE A 206 -5.97 -5.25 4.23
CA PHE A 206 -6.87 -5.45 5.37
C PHE A 206 -6.23 -6.09 6.60
N LYS A 207 -5.05 -6.71 6.46
CA LYS A 207 -4.37 -7.44 7.53
C LYS A 207 -3.43 -6.55 8.34
N VAL A 208 -3.09 -5.37 7.83
CA VAL A 208 -2.24 -4.43 8.57
C VAL A 208 -3.07 -3.71 9.62
N LYS A 209 -2.87 -4.06 10.89
CA LYS A 209 -3.32 -3.25 12.02
C LYS A 209 -2.26 -2.18 12.27
N VAL A 210 -2.64 -0.91 12.19
CA VAL A 210 -1.75 0.19 12.61
C VAL A 210 -1.60 0.11 14.13
N VAL A 211 -0.48 -0.47 14.59
CA VAL A 211 -0.10 -0.43 16.00
C VAL A 211 0.08 1.04 16.35
N ARG A 212 -0.85 1.60 17.14
CA ARG A 212 -0.55 2.84 17.85
C ARG A 212 0.68 2.53 18.69
N ARG A 213 1.83 3.08 18.30
CA ARG A 213 2.88 3.37 19.27
C ARG A 213 2.25 4.37 20.24
N GLU A 214 1.61 3.85 21.28
CA GLU A 214 1.61 4.57 22.55
C GLU A 214 3.09 4.79 22.83
N GLN A 215 3.52 6.04 22.84
CA GLN A 215 4.90 6.39 23.17
C GLN A 215 5.19 5.69 24.50
N SER A 216 6.03 4.66 24.45
CA SER A 216 6.35 3.94 25.67
C SER A 216 7.06 4.95 26.59
N PRO A 217 6.78 4.96 27.92
CA PRO A 217 7.49 5.84 28.86
C PRO A 217 9.02 5.74 28.77
N LEU A 218 9.53 4.63 28.21
CA LEU A 218 10.94 4.38 27.94
C LEU A 218 11.52 5.28 26.83
N GLU A 219 10.75 5.66 25.81
CA GLU A 219 11.21 6.56 24.74
C GLU A 219 11.23 8.02 25.20
N GLU A 220 10.31 8.43 26.09
CA GLU A 220 10.38 9.74 26.79
C GLU A 220 11.57 9.81 27.75
N ALA A 221 11.86 8.73 28.49
CA ALA A 221 13.02 8.67 29.36
C ALA A 221 14.35 8.75 28.59
N GLN A 222 14.42 8.18 27.38
CA GLN A 222 15.59 8.28 26.50
C GLN A 222 15.76 9.68 25.89
N ALA A 223 14.66 10.38 25.58
CA ALA A 223 14.70 11.77 25.13
C ALA A 223 15.20 12.72 26.24
N ILE A 224 14.78 12.49 27.49
CA ILE A 224 15.24 13.25 28.66
C ILE A 224 16.73 12.97 28.94
N HIS A 225 17.21 11.73 28.74
CA HIS A 225 18.61 11.41 28.96
C HIS A 225 19.56 12.02 27.91
N GLN A 226 19.07 12.23 26.67
CA GLN A 226 19.82 12.94 25.63
C GLN A 226 19.91 14.46 25.89
N GLU A 227 18.92 15.07 26.54
CA GLU A 227 19.00 16.50 26.94
C GLU A 227 19.96 16.72 28.13
N ILE A 228 20.08 15.76 29.05
CA ILE A 228 20.97 15.85 30.22
C ILE A 228 22.44 15.64 29.84
N SER A 229 22.73 14.85 28.79
CA SER A 229 24.10 14.62 28.29
C SER A 229 24.72 15.83 27.55
N SER A 230 23.99 16.94 27.47
CA SER A 230 24.46 18.23 26.91
C SER A 230 25.23 19.09 27.90
N PHE A 231 25.35 18.68 29.17
CA PHE A 231 26.15 19.38 30.17
C PHE A 231 27.51 18.72 30.32
N GLU A 232 28.54 19.39 29.79
CA GLU A 232 29.95 19.03 29.89
C GLU A 232 30.39 18.81 31.35
N PRO A 233 31.32 17.87 31.57
CA PRO A 233 32.39 18.09 32.54
C PRO A 233 33.73 18.21 31.83
N GLU A 234 34.42 19.30 32.17
CA GLU A 234 35.81 19.59 31.85
C GLU A 234 36.79 18.48 32.25
N GLN A 235 37.78 18.28 31.36
CA GLN A 235 39.19 17.94 31.62
C GLN A 235 39.53 16.64 32.36
N SER A 236 40.17 15.71 31.64
CA SER A 236 41.53 15.25 31.98
C SER A 236 42.20 14.47 30.83
N GLN A 237 43.49 14.72 30.65
CA GLN A 237 44.34 14.23 29.58
C GLN A 237 44.99 12.87 29.88
N ALA A 238 45.30 12.17 28.78
CA ALA A 238 46.40 11.20 28.56
C ALA A 238 46.21 9.72 28.96
N PRO A 239 47.00 8.78 28.38
CA PRO A 239 47.27 8.60 26.95
C PRO A 239 47.05 7.15 26.46
N LEU A 240 47.03 7.02 25.14
CA LEU A 240 46.84 5.80 24.34
C LEU A 240 47.93 4.74 24.56
N THR A 241 47.53 3.48 24.79
CA THR A 241 48.22 2.29 24.28
C THR A 241 47.22 1.15 24.12
N ASN A 242 47.02 0.66 22.90
CA ASN A 242 46.61 -0.73 22.68
C ASN A 242 47.24 -1.21 21.37
N MET A 243 48.22 -2.10 21.53
CA MET A 243 48.75 -2.95 20.47
C MET A 243 47.75 -4.06 20.19
N ASP A 244 47.45 -4.30 18.92
CA ASP A 244 46.79 -5.51 18.46
C ASP A 244 47.64 -6.10 17.33
N PRO A 245 48.23 -7.30 17.48
CA PRO A 245 49.00 -7.95 16.42
C PRO A 245 48.19 -9.11 15.84
N ARG A 246 47.60 -8.93 14.64
CA ARG A 246 47.27 -10.09 13.77
C ARG A 246 47.55 -9.83 12.29
N PRO A 247 48.11 -10.81 11.56
CA PRO A 247 48.65 -10.62 10.23
C PRO A 247 47.68 -11.11 9.14
N GLY A 248 47.63 -10.39 8.01
CA GLY A 248 47.08 -10.96 6.77
C GLY A 248 46.52 -9.95 5.78
N GLY A 249 47.24 -9.73 4.67
CA GLY A 249 46.67 -9.43 3.35
C GLY A 249 46.33 -7.96 3.04
N THR A 250 47.32 -7.16 2.70
CA THR A 250 47.13 -5.83 2.09
C THR A 250 46.66 -5.97 0.64
N VAL A 251 45.37 -5.74 0.38
CA VAL A 251 44.88 -5.32 -0.94
C VAL A 251 44.71 -3.80 -0.91
N ASN A 252 45.58 -3.13 -1.65
CA ASN A 252 45.64 -1.68 -1.77
C ASN A 252 44.38 -1.17 -2.50
N ARG A 253 43.42 -0.58 -1.77
CA ARG A 253 42.33 0.21 -2.35
C ARG A 253 42.60 1.67 -2.01
N GLU A 254 43.06 2.42 -3.00
CA GLU A 254 43.15 3.88 -2.89
C GLU A 254 41.75 4.46 -2.63
N PRO A 255 41.57 5.33 -1.61
CA PRO A 255 40.30 5.99 -1.38
C PRO A 255 40.05 6.98 -2.52
N VAL A 256 38.93 6.80 -3.24
CA VAL A 256 38.43 7.76 -4.22
C VAL A 256 38.13 9.08 -3.49
N VAL A 257 39.05 10.05 -3.62
CA VAL A 257 38.85 11.41 -3.12
C VAL A 257 37.78 12.06 -3.98
N ARG A 258 36.55 12.12 -3.47
CA ARG A 258 35.44 12.85 -4.10
C ARG A 258 35.77 14.35 -4.04
N ARG A 259 36.11 14.95 -5.19
CA ARG A 259 36.53 16.35 -5.33
C ARG A 259 35.41 17.39 -5.17
N GLU A 260 34.22 16.98 -4.73
CA GLU A 260 33.07 17.87 -4.58
C GLU A 260 32.69 17.98 -3.11
N ALA A 261 32.63 19.20 -2.59
CA ALA A 261 32.17 19.50 -1.25
C ALA A 261 30.73 19.00 -1.09
N LYS A 262 30.48 18.12 -0.11
CA LYS A 262 29.12 17.76 0.29
C LYS A 262 28.44 19.01 0.85
N ILE A 263 27.50 19.56 0.10
CA ILE A 263 26.63 20.64 0.58
C ILE A 263 25.88 20.12 1.80
N GLY A 264 26.12 20.74 2.95
CA GLY A 264 25.47 20.44 4.21
C GLY A 264 23.99 20.82 4.18
N ARG A 265 23.18 20.10 4.96
CA ARG A 265 21.72 20.28 5.01
C ARG A 265 21.28 21.74 5.30
N ASN A 266 22.10 22.50 6.03
CA ASN A 266 21.82 23.89 6.39
C ASN A 266 22.57 24.94 5.54
N ASP A 267 23.42 24.52 4.60
CA ASP A 267 24.24 25.41 3.79
C ASP A 267 23.38 26.23 2.83
N PRO A 268 23.83 27.41 2.38
CA PRO A 268 23.14 28.18 1.35
C PRO A 268 22.97 27.35 0.08
N CYS A 269 21.75 27.36 -0.47
CA CYS A 269 21.41 26.57 -1.63
C CYS A 269 22.12 27.08 -2.89
N PRO A 270 22.78 26.20 -3.68
CA PRO A 270 23.60 26.62 -4.84
C PRO A 270 22.77 27.18 -6.02
N CYS A 271 21.44 27.08 -5.98
CA CYS A 271 20.56 27.63 -7.01
C CYS A 271 20.37 29.16 -6.93
N GLY A 272 21.00 29.83 -5.96
CA GLY A 272 20.90 31.28 -5.80
C GLY A 272 19.60 31.78 -5.16
N SER A 273 18.78 30.89 -4.59
CA SER A 273 17.48 31.25 -3.98
C SER A 273 17.57 31.99 -2.64
N GLY A 274 18.77 32.12 -2.06
CA GLY A 274 18.96 32.72 -0.73
C GLY A 274 18.45 31.87 0.44
N HIS A 275 17.91 30.68 0.21
CA HIS A 275 17.43 29.76 1.25
C HIS A 275 18.46 28.68 1.60
N LYS A 276 18.36 28.11 2.81
CA LYS A 276 19.14 26.91 3.21
C LYS A 276 18.79 25.73 2.31
N TYR A 277 19.76 24.87 1.98
CA TYR A 277 19.61 23.74 1.06
C TYR A 277 18.44 22.83 1.43
N LYS A 278 18.22 22.58 2.75
CA LYS A 278 17.03 21.87 3.23
C LYS A 278 15.71 22.47 2.76
N LYS A 279 15.54 23.79 2.87
CA LYS A 279 14.27 24.47 2.55
C LYS A 279 14.03 24.68 1.06
N CYS A 280 14.99 24.34 0.21
CA CYS A 280 14.93 24.65 -1.22
C CYS A 280 14.94 23.38 -2.09
N HIS A 281 15.88 22.46 -1.85
CA HIS A 281 16.06 21.28 -2.71
C HIS A 281 16.01 19.94 -1.95
N LEU A 282 16.12 19.94 -0.62
CA LEU A 282 16.03 18.72 0.19
C LEU A 282 14.60 18.44 0.69
N ASP A 283 13.82 19.48 0.99
CA ASP A 283 12.40 19.39 1.33
C ASP A 283 11.60 19.14 0.03
N LYS A 284 11.73 17.94 -0.54
CA LYS A 284 10.79 17.40 -1.52
C LYS A 284 9.58 16.79 -0.81
N ASP A 285 8.88 17.60 -0.02
CA ASP A 285 7.47 17.32 0.24
C ASP A 285 6.68 18.63 0.26
N PRO A 286 6.44 19.23 -0.92
CA PRO A 286 5.39 20.22 -1.02
C PRO A 286 4.08 19.43 -1.06
N GLN A 287 3.59 18.98 0.09
CA GLN A 287 2.15 18.73 0.19
C GLN A 287 1.49 20.04 -0.22
N THR A 288 0.86 20.05 -1.39
CA THR A 288 0.24 21.23 -1.97
C THR A 288 -0.77 21.79 -0.96
N THR A 289 -1.00 23.10 -0.96
CA THR A 289 -2.01 23.72 -0.08
C THR A 289 -3.37 23.01 -0.19
N GLU A 290 -3.67 22.48 -1.37
CA GLU A 290 -4.84 21.64 -1.68
C GLU A 290 -4.80 20.28 -0.96
N GLU A 291 -3.66 19.57 -0.94
CA GLU A 291 -3.51 18.31 -0.19
C GLU A 291 -3.64 18.52 1.31
N LYS A 292 -3.08 19.60 1.85
CA LYS A 292 -3.26 19.97 3.27
C LYS A 292 -4.71 20.32 3.58
N ALA A 293 -5.39 21.03 2.68
CA ALA A 293 -6.80 21.35 2.83
C ALA A 293 -7.68 20.09 2.73
N ALA A 294 -7.41 19.19 1.79
CA ALA A 294 -8.09 17.90 1.66
C ALA A 294 -7.88 17.03 2.90
N PHE A 295 -6.66 16.99 3.43
CA PHE A 295 -6.36 16.28 4.67
C PHE A 295 -7.07 16.88 5.88
N LYS A 296 -7.16 18.21 5.96
CA LYS A 296 -7.89 18.90 7.04
C LYS A 296 -9.39 18.61 6.95
N LEU A 297 -9.97 18.72 5.75
CA LEU A 297 -11.38 18.41 5.49
C LEU A 297 -11.68 16.95 5.85
N TYR A 298 -10.82 16.02 5.42
CA TYR A 298 -10.90 14.61 5.82
C TYR A 298 -10.92 14.50 7.35
N ALA A 299 -9.97 15.11 8.06
CA ALA A 299 -9.86 14.98 9.51
C ALA A 299 -11.09 15.55 10.24
N GLU A 300 -11.71 16.60 9.70
CA GLU A 300 -12.95 17.20 10.21
C GLU A 300 -14.17 16.32 9.95
N ASP A 301 -14.35 15.82 8.72
CA ASP A 301 -15.43 14.90 8.34
C ASP A 301 -15.34 13.59 9.13
N PHE A 302 -14.12 13.08 9.30
CA PHE A 302 -13.84 11.89 10.10
C PHE A 302 -14.28 12.08 11.56
N LYS A 303 -13.90 13.20 12.20
CA LYS A 303 -14.32 13.51 13.59
C LYS A 303 -15.83 13.70 13.71
N ALA A 304 -16.46 14.40 12.76
CA ALA A 304 -17.89 14.64 12.74
C ALA A 304 -18.66 13.32 12.62
N TRP A 305 -18.15 12.38 11.81
CA TRP A 305 -18.70 11.04 11.68
C TRP A 305 -18.52 10.20 12.93
N GLN A 306 -17.32 10.16 13.53
CA GLN A 306 -17.07 9.43 14.77
C GLN A 306 -18.06 9.84 15.86
N LYS A 307 -18.35 11.14 15.97
CA LYS A 307 -19.32 11.67 16.93
C LYS A 307 -20.76 11.20 16.67
N LYS A 308 -21.12 10.93 15.42
CA LYS A 308 -22.49 10.63 14.98
C LYS A 308 -22.81 9.13 14.90
N TYR A 309 -21.81 8.28 14.70
CA TYR A 309 -22.03 6.87 14.35
C TYR A 309 -21.22 5.84 15.16
N LEU A 310 -20.31 6.29 16.03
CA LEU A 310 -19.57 5.47 17.01
C LEU A 310 -20.07 5.65 18.46
N LYS A 311 -21.18 6.38 18.66
CA LYS A 311 -21.96 6.38 19.91
C LYS A 311 -23.15 5.45 19.80
#